data_AF-A0A966RR32-F1
#
_entry.id   AF-A0A966RR32-F1
#
_cell.length_a   1.000
_cell.length_b   1.000
_cell.length_c   1.000
_cell.angle_alpha   90.00
_cell.angle_beta   90.00
_cell.angle_gamma   90.00
#
_symmetry.space_group_name_H-M   'P 1'
#
loop_
_entity.id
_entity.type
_entity.pdbx_description
1 polymer ?
#
loop_
_entity_poly.entity_id
_entity_poly.type
_entity_poly.pdbx_seq_one_letter_code
_entity_poly.pdbx_strand_id
1 'polypeptide(L)'
;MSIKEILKTAKQELAELEIPAVDAELMLAHVLGANRMDLHAREFILNPEQQELFHEMVQARKSGTPTQYLTGEAPFRYLAFSVGPGVLIPRPETELLVDAALVEIERIQSAPNLSSVPDVSIVDLGAGSGA
;
A
#
# COMPACT_ATOMS: atom_id res chain seq x y z
N MET A 1 -22.21 17.22 -1.12
CA MET A 1 -21.62 17.03 0.22
C MET A 1 -20.14 17.38 0.11
N SER A 2 -19.58 18.09 1.09
CA SER A 2 -18.13 18.40 1.05
C SER A 2 -17.31 17.13 1.27
N ILE A 3 -16.09 17.08 0.73
CA ILE A 3 -15.18 15.95 1.00
C ILE A 3 -14.98 15.74 2.50
N LYS A 4 -14.86 16.82 3.27
CA LYS A 4 -14.66 16.75 4.72
C LYS A 4 -15.79 16.02 5.43
N GLU A 5 -17.04 16.23 5.00
CA GLU A 5 -18.20 15.51 5.53
C GLU A 5 -18.19 14.05 5.11
N ILE A 6 -17.92 13.76 3.83
CA ILE A 6 -17.83 12.38 3.30
C ILE A 6 -16.76 11.58 4.06
N LEU A 7 -15.56 12.14 4.22
CA LEU A 7 -14.45 11.55 4.97
C LEU A 7 -14.80 11.36 6.44
N LYS A 8 -15.46 12.35 7.07
CA LYS A 8 -15.88 12.26 8.47
C LYS A 8 -16.83 11.09 8.67
N THR A 9 -17.85 10.95 7.83
CA THR A 9 -18.82 9.85 7.90
C THR A 9 -18.13 8.51 7.70
N ALA A 10 -17.34 8.35 6.64
CA ALA A 10 -16.64 7.10 6.37
C ALA A 10 -15.69 6.70 7.51
N LYS A 11 -14.96 7.66 8.10
CA LYS A 11 -14.10 7.42 9.26
C LYS A 11 -14.88 6.94 10.49
N GLN A 12 -16.06 7.50 10.73
CA GLN A 12 -16.93 7.08 11.84
C GLN A 12 -17.43 5.65 11.62
N GLU A 13 -17.94 5.34 10.43
CA GLU A 13 -18.41 3.99 10.09
C GLU A 13 -17.32 2.92 10.20
N LEU A 14 -16.08 3.24 9.78
CA LEU A 14 -14.96 2.31 9.89
C LEU A 14 -14.51 2.15 11.35
N ALA A 15 -14.47 3.23 12.13
CA ALA A 15 -14.07 3.19 13.52
C ALA A 15 -15.02 2.35 14.40
N GLU A 16 -16.34 2.33 14.09
CA GLU A 16 -17.32 1.47 14.77
C GLU A 16 -17.02 -0.04 14.62
N LEU A 17 -16.25 -0.41 13.58
CA LEU A 17 -15.80 -1.78 13.32
C LEU A 17 -14.32 -2.00 13.67
N GLU A 18 -13.72 -1.08 14.42
CA GLU A 18 -12.29 -1.10 14.77
C GLU A 18 -11.35 -1.07 13.55
N ILE A 19 -11.86 -0.60 12.39
CA ILE A 19 -11.07 -0.41 11.18
C ILE A 19 -10.37 0.95 11.25
N PRO A 20 -9.05 1.02 10.94
CA PRO A 20 -8.32 2.28 10.96
C PRO A 20 -8.95 3.36 10.09
N ALA A 21 -9.13 4.55 10.68
CA ALA A 21 -9.68 5.72 9.97
C ALA A 21 -8.84 6.16 8.75
N VAL A 22 -7.57 5.77 8.70
CA VAL A 22 -6.67 6.03 7.56
C VAL A 22 -7.13 5.31 6.29
N ASP A 23 -7.86 4.19 6.41
CA ASP A 23 -8.36 3.43 5.27
C ASP A 23 -9.32 4.29 4.42
N ALA A 24 -10.16 5.11 5.07
CA ALA A 24 -11.05 6.05 4.37
C ALA A 24 -10.27 7.10 3.56
N GLU A 25 -9.16 7.61 4.10
CA GLU A 25 -8.31 8.56 3.37
C GLU A 25 -7.61 7.92 2.19
N LEU A 26 -7.09 6.69 2.36
CA LEU A 26 -6.43 5.95 1.29
C LEU A 26 -7.39 5.65 0.13
N MET A 27 -8.59 5.17 0.44
CA MET A 27 -9.61 4.89 -0.58
C MET A 27 -10.07 6.16 -1.29
N LEU A 28 -10.28 7.26 -0.56
CA LEU A 28 -10.71 8.51 -1.20
C LEU A 28 -9.61 9.14 -2.06
N ALA A 29 -8.36 9.10 -1.60
CA ALA A 29 -7.21 9.56 -2.37
C ALA A 29 -7.10 8.80 -3.70
N HIS A 30 -7.28 7.47 -3.66
CA HIS A 30 -7.30 6.60 -4.83
C HIS A 30 -8.41 7.00 -5.81
N VAL A 31 -9.65 7.15 -5.35
CA VAL A 31 -10.80 7.57 -6.18
C VAL A 31 -10.57 8.92 -6.88
N LEU A 32 -9.87 9.83 -6.21
CA LEU A 32 -9.57 11.17 -6.75
C LEU A 32 -8.28 11.21 -7.60
N GLY A 33 -7.51 10.12 -7.67
CA GLY A 33 -6.19 10.12 -8.31
C GLY A 33 -5.21 11.12 -7.67
N ALA A 34 -5.33 11.33 -6.35
CA ALA A 34 -4.56 12.30 -5.59
C ALA A 34 -3.77 11.61 -4.47
N ASN A 35 -2.84 12.33 -3.84
CA ASN A 35 -2.20 11.83 -2.62
C ASN A 35 -3.01 12.22 -1.36
N ARG A 36 -2.74 11.56 -0.23
CA ARG A 36 -3.43 11.83 1.04
C ARG A 36 -3.28 13.27 1.53
N MET A 37 -2.14 13.91 1.29
CA MET A 37 -1.94 15.30 1.73
C MET A 37 -2.85 16.27 0.97
N ASP A 38 -3.11 16.00 -0.31
CA ASP A 38 -3.99 16.83 -1.13
C ASP A 38 -5.42 16.89 -0.57
N LEU A 39 -5.90 15.81 0.07
CA LEU A 39 -7.21 15.75 0.74
C LEU A 39 -7.39 16.81 1.83
N HIS A 40 -6.28 17.28 2.42
CA HIS A 40 -6.28 18.30 3.46
C HIS A 40 -5.86 19.69 2.94
N ALA A 41 -5.13 19.74 1.84
CA ALA A 41 -4.58 20.96 1.27
C ALA A 41 -5.49 21.62 0.22
N ARG A 42 -6.41 20.86 -0.39
CA ARG A 42 -7.25 21.31 -1.51
C ARG A 42 -8.71 20.99 -1.22
N GLU A 43 -9.60 21.78 -1.80
CA GLU A 43 -11.02 21.44 -1.89
C GLU A 43 -11.22 20.61 -3.15
N PHE A 44 -11.93 19.48 -3.04
CA PHE A 44 -12.44 18.79 -4.23
C PHE A 44 -13.94 18.57 -4.15
N ILE A 45 -14.52 18.30 -5.31
CA ILE A 45 -15.92 17.97 -5.51
C ILE A 45 -15.94 16.63 -6.22
N LEU A 46 -16.52 15.61 -5.59
CA LEU A 46 -16.69 14.30 -6.23
C LEU A 46 -17.84 14.38 -7.22
N ASN A 47 -17.61 13.85 -8.41
CA ASN A 47 -18.70 13.55 -9.34
C ASN A 47 -19.53 12.34 -8.83
N PRO A 48 -20.71 12.06 -9.41
CA PRO A 48 -21.55 10.95 -8.96
C PRO A 48 -20.86 9.57 -9.00
N GLU A 49 -20.09 9.30 -10.05
CA GLU A 49 -19.36 8.02 -10.22
C GLU A 49 -18.31 7.83 -9.12
N GLN A 50 -17.58 8.89 -8.76
CA GLN A 50 -16.61 8.88 -7.67
C GLN A 50 -17.27 8.68 -6.30
N GLN A 51 -18.47 9.25 -6.09
CA GLN A 51 -19.20 9.04 -4.85
C GLN A 51 -19.64 7.58 -4.71
N GLU A 52 -20.15 7.00 -5.79
CA GLU A 52 -20.56 5.59 -5.85
C GLU A 52 -19.37 4.67 -5.63
N LEU A 53 -18.27 4.86 -6.38
CA LEU A 53 -17.05 4.07 -6.23
C LEU A 53 -16.49 4.13 -4.80
N PHE A 54 -16.40 5.33 -4.22
CA PHE A 54 -15.93 5.48 -2.84
C PHE A 54 -16.85 4.75 -1.84
N HIS A 55 -18.16 4.85 -2.03
CA HIS A 55 -19.12 4.15 -1.18
C HIS A 55 -18.97 2.63 -1.28
N GLU A 56 -18.82 2.09 -2.49
CA GLU A 56 -18.59 0.65 -2.72
C GLU A 56 -17.30 0.17 -2.05
N MET A 57 -16.21 0.93 -2.18
CA MET A 57 -14.95 0.62 -1.51
C MET A 57 -15.11 0.59 0.02
N VAL A 58 -15.85 1.55 0.60
CA VAL A 58 -16.13 1.56 2.05
C VAL A 58 -16.94 0.32 2.46
N GLN A 59 -17.97 -0.07 1.72
CA GLN A 59 -18.74 -1.28 2.06
C GLN A 59 -17.89 -2.55 1.93
N ALA A 60 -17.09 -2.66 0.87
CA ALA A 60 -16.17 -3.79 0.70
C ALA A 60 -15.11 -3.83 1.81
N ARG A 61 -14.64 -2.68 2.29
CA ARG A 61 -13.71 -2.60 3.41
C ARG A 61 -14.36 -3.09 4.72
N LYS A 62 -15.61 -2.70 4.96
CA LYS A 62 -16.42 -3.14 6.12
C LYS A 62 -16.69 -4.65 6.09
N SER A 63 -16.76 -5.26 4.91
CA SER A 63 -16.89 -6.72 4.76
C SER A 63 -15.58 -7.50 4.91
N GLY A 64 -14.47 -6.81 5.22
CA GLY A 64 -13.17 -7.42 5.48
C GLY A 64 -12.19 -7.41 4.30
N THR A 65 -12.53 -6.76 3.18
CA THR A 65 -11.60 -6.63 2.05
C THR A 65 -10.46 -5.68 2.43
N PRO A 66 -9.18 -6.07 2.31
CA PRO A 66 -8.06 -5.18 2.62
C PRO A 66 -8.05 -3.93 1.74
N THR A 67 -7.72 -2.78 2.33
CA THR A 67 -7.64 -1.50 1.60
C THR A 67 -6.69 -1.56 0.42
N GLN A 68 -5.56 -2.28 0.54
CA GLN A 68 -4.59 -2.44 -0.52
C GLN A 68 -5.16 -3.17 -1.74
N TYR A 69 -6.09 -4.11 -1.55
CA TYR A 69 -6.77 -4.75 -2.68
C TYR A 69 -7.80 -3.83 -3.32
N LEU A 70 -8.42 -2.95 -2.53
CA LEU A 70 -9.36 -1.95 -3.05
C LEU A 70 -8.63 -0.88 -3.87
N THR A 71 -7.44 -0.45 -3.43
CA THR A 71 -6.60 0.52 -4.16
C THR A 71 -5.71 -0.14 -5.23
N GLY A 72 -5.60 -1.47 -5.21
CA GLY A 72 -4.76 -2.26 -6.13
C GLY A 72 -3.25 -2.15 -5.87
N GLU A 73 -2.84 -1.51 -4.77
CA GLU A 73 -1.43 -1.21 -4.48
C GLU A 73 -1.09 -1.35 -2.99
N ALA A 74 0.13 -1.76 -2.70
CA ALA A 74 0.71 -1.80 -1.36
C ALA A 74 2.12 -1.19 -1.36
N PRO A 75 2.44 -0.29 -0.42
CA PRO A 75 3.80 0.18 -0.25
C PRO A 75 4.68 -0.93 0.35
N PHE A 76 5.91 -1.04 -0.14
CA PHE A 76 6.95 -1.89 0.44
C PHE A 76 8.31 -1.24 0.22
N ARG A 77 9.03 -0.95 1.31
CA ARG A 77 10.21 -0.08 1.33
C ARG A 77 9.91 1.26 0.65
N TYR A 78 10.66 1.61 -0.39
CA TYR A 78 10.53 2.83 -1.19
C TYR A 78 9.77 2.61 -2.51
N LEU A 79 9.09 1.47 -2.65
CA LEU A 79 8.39 1.06 -3.87
C LEU A 79 6.89 0.85 -3.59
N ALA A 80 6.10 0.87 -4.66
CA ALA A 80 4.69 0.49 -4.66
C ALA A 80 4.52 -0.74 -5.54
N PHE A 81 3.86 -1.77 -5.00
CA PHE A 81 3.61 -3.03 -5.69
C PHE A 81 2.13 -3.17 -6.00
N SER A 82 1.81 -3.65 -7.21
CA SER A 82 0.45 -4.04 -7.55
C SER A 82 0.05 -5.29 -6.76
N VAL A 83 -1.10 -5.22 -6.11
CA VAL A 83 -1.64 -6.32 -5.31
C VAL A 83 -3.13 -6.52 -5.60
N GLY A 84 -3.63 -7.72 -5.30
CA GLY A 84 -5.02 -8.06 -5.48
C GLY A 84 -5.34 -9.44 -4.90
N PRO A 85 -6.59 -9.92 -5.08
CA PRO A 85 -7.00 -11.23 -4.60
C PRO A 85 -6.04 -12.34 -5.06
N GLY A 86 -5.58 -13.15 -4.11
CA GLY A 86 -4.62 -14.25 -4.37
C GLY A 86 -3.14 -13.85 -4.27
N VAL A 87 -2.82 -12.57 -4.10
CA VAL A 87 -1.45 -12.08 -3.89
C VAL A 87 -1.28 -11.66 -2.44
N LEU A 88 -0.30 -12.22 -1.71
CA LEU A 88 -0.02 -11.79 -0.34
C LEU A 88 0.37 -10.31 -0.32
N ILE A 89 -0.33 -9.50 0.48
CA ILE A 89 0.04 -8.09 0.70
C ILE A 89 1.41 -8.06 1.39
N PRO A 90 2.41 -7.35 0.81
CA PRO A 90 3.72 -7.20 1.42
C PRO A 90 3.63 -6.76 2.88
N ARG A 91 4.43 -7.39 3.74
CA ARG A 91 4.42 -7.16 5.18
C ARG A 91 5.63 -6.34 5.58
N PRO A 92 5.51 -5.33 6.47
CA PRO A 92 6.64 -4.54 6.92
C PRO A 92 7.78 -5.39 7.49
N GLU A 93 7.46 -6.51 8.15
CA GLU A 93 8.45 -7.43 8.70
C GLU A 93 9.33 -8.07 7.60
N THR A 94 8.81 -8.24 6.37
CA THR A 94 9.57 -8.78 5.24
C THR A 94 10.63 -7.78 4.74
N GLU A 95 10.50 -6.49 5.05
CA GLU A 95 11.55 -5.51 4.70
C GLU A 95 12.88 -5.81 5.41
N LEU A 96 12.82 -6.41 6.62
CA LEU A 96 13.99 -6.84 7.37
C LEU A 96 14.74 -7.99 6.69
N LEU A 97 14.02 -8.86 5.97
CA LEU A 97 14.63 -9.93 5.19
C LEU A 97 15.39 -9.35 3.99
N VAL A 98 14.81 -8.35 3.32
CA VAL A 98 15.48 -7.64 2.22
C VAL A 98 16.74 -6.92 2.73
N ASP A 99 16.68 -6.27 3.90
CA ASP A 99 17.87 -5.67 4.51
C ASP A 99 18.97 -6.69 4.78
N ALA A 100 18.62 -7.85 5.36
CA ALA A 100 19.58 -8.91 5.62
C ALA A 100 20.21 -9.46 4.33
N ALA A 101 19.41 -9.61 3.26
CA ALA A 101 19.90 -10.04 1.96
C ALA A 101 20.88 -9.04 1.35
N LEU A 102 20.57 -7.73 1.40
CA LEU A 102 21.44 -6.67 0.92
C LEU A 102 22.77 -6.62 1.68
N VAL A 103 22.74 -6.75 3.00
CA VAL A 103 23.97 -6.82 3.83
C VAL A 103 24.84 -8.01 3.42
N GLU A 104 24.23 -9.17 3.14
CA GLU A 104 24.99 -10.36 2.73
C GLU A 104 25.58 -10.20 1.33
N ILE A 105 24.86 -9.59 0.39
CA ILE A 105 25.37 -9.26 -0.95
C ILE A 105 26.58 -8.33 -0.83
N GLU A 106 26.49 -7.27 -0.03
CA GLU A 106 27.59 -6.34 0.22
C GLU A 106 28.80 -7.06 0.85
N ARG A 107 28.57 -7.97 1.80
CA ARG A 107 29.63 -8.77 2.44
C ARG A 107 30.35 -9.67 1.44
N ILE A 108 29.61 -10.32 0.52
CA ILE A 108 30.19 -11.16 -0.53
C ILE A 108 31.01 -10.31 -1.50
N GLN A 109 30.49 -9.16 -1.91
CA GLN A 109 31.14 -8.26 -2.86
C GLN A 109 32.38 -7.56 -2.30
N SER A 110 32.45 -7.36 -0.98
CA SER A 110 33.55 -6.70 -0.28
C SER A 110 34.63 -7.65 0.28
N ALA A 111 34.54 -8.96 -0.01
CA ALA A 111 35.47 -9.93 0.57
C ALA A 111 36.95 -9.63 0.20
N PRO A 112 37.88 -9.70 1.17
CA PRO A 112 39.28 -9.41 0.92
C PRO A 112 39.90 -10.44 -0.03
N ASN A 113 40.86 -10.00 -0.84
CA ASN A 113 41.61 -10.80 -1.83
C ASN A 113 40.83 -11.21 -3.08
N LEU A 114 39.70 -10.56 -3.37
CA LEU A 114 39.03 -10.69 -4.66
C LEU A 114 39.80 -9.90 -5.74
N SER A 115 40.07 -10.55 -6.88
CA SER A 115 40.68 -9.91 -8.05
C SER A 115 39.70 -9.00 -8.81
N SER A 116 38.40 -9.21 -8.60
CA SER A 116 37.28 -8.42 -9.14
C SER A 116 36.04 -8.64 -8.26
N VAL A 117 35.10 -7.69 -8.26
CA VAL A 117 33.82 -7.83 -7.55
C VAL A 117 33.02 -8.99 -8.16
N PRO A 118 32.61 -10.01 -7.39
CA PRO A 118 31.86 -11.15 -7.90
C PRO A 118 30.41 -10.75 -8.21
N ASP A 119 29.87 -11.31 -9.31
CA ASP A 119 28.44 -11.28 -9.57
C ASP A 119 27.69 -12.15 -8.55
N VAL A 120 26.62 -11.63 -7.98
CA VAL A 120 25.77 -12.35 -7.03
C VAL A 120 24.44 -12.67 -7.73
N SER A 121 24.10 -13.96 -7.78
CA SER A 121 22.80 -14.44 -8.28
C SER A 121 21.87 -14.73 -7.12
N ILE A 122 20.62 -14.28 -7.22
CA ILE A 122 19.61 -14.36 -6.16
C ILE A 122 18.37 -15.04 -6.73
N VAL A 123 17.72 -15.87 -5.92
CA VAL A 123 16.44 -16.49 -6.23
C VAL A 123 15.47 -16.19 -5.08
N ASP A 124 14.30 -15.67 -5.43
CA ASP A 124 13.18 -15.51 -4.51
C ASP A 124 12.12 -16.59 -4.80
N LEU A 125 11.78 -17.37 -3.78
CA LEU A 125 10.88 -18.51 -3.89
C LEU A 125 9.52 -18.15 -3.33
N GLY A 126 8.51 -18.12 -4.21
CA GLY A 126 7.15 -17.72 -3.82
C GLY A 126 7.00 -16.20 -3.75
N ALA A 127 7.58 -15.49 -4.72
CA ALA A 127 7.69 -14.03 -4.74
C ALA A 127 6.38 -13.25 -4.58
N GLY A 128 5.21 -13.87 -4.81
CA GLY A 128 3.92 -13.22 -4.61
C GLY A 128 3.80 -11.97 -5.48
N SER A 129 3.75 -10.78 -4.87
CA SER A 129 3.76 -9.49 -5.58
C SER A 129 5.12 -9.12 -6.18
N GLY A 130 6.18 -9.83 -5.82
CA GLY A 130 7.58 -9.51 -6.16
C GLY A 130 8.24 -8.50 -5.22
N ALA A 131 7.70 -8.36 -4.01
CA ALA A 131 8.17 -7.40 -3.00
C ALA A 131 9.49 -7.82 -2.35
#